data_AF-A0A7S1DDR2-F1
#
_entry.id   AF-A0A7S1DDR2-F1
#
_cell.length_a   1.000
_cell.length_b   1.000
_cell.length_c   1.000
_cell.angle_alpha   90.00
_cell.angle_beta   90.00
_cell.angle_gamma   90.00
#
_symmetry.space_group_name_H-M   'P 1'
#
loop_
_entity.id
_entity.type
_entity.pdbx_description
1 polymer ?
#
loop_
_entity_poly.entity_id
_entity_poly.type
_entity_poly.pdbx_seq_one_letter_code
_entity_poly.pdbx_strand_id
1 'polypeptide(L)'
;MLTLGGVDGSVLLFDVHAWKLMRQFPEIHDLPVTCIAARPYPVPLKEDEDAYDGIQMHAISASADSQLALLTLTRRVPRRQRQRQRQSGGTSTKSSIIPSLSTLAWVALFLYAIYQIGQETVLLCRDDFGAWYQFGECILHSVLIAHPSRPGILIPPH
;
A
#
# COMPACT_ATOMS: atom_id res chain seq x y z
N MET A 1 -25.71 -4.69 -0.09
CA MET A 1 -24.52 -5.41 0.42
C MET A 1 -24.71 -5.62 1.91
N LEU A 2 -24.36 -6.80 2.42
CA LEU A 2 -24.39 -7.17 3.83
C LEU A 2 -22.99 -7.61 4.25
N THR A 3 -22.52 -7.17 5.41
CA THR A 3 -21.21 -7.57 5.94
C THR A 3 -21.43 -8.27 7.28
N LEU A 4 -20.82 -9.44 7.47
CA LEU A 4 -20.97 -10.27 8.65
C LEU A 4 -19.60 -10.59 9.25
N GLY A 5 -19.50 -10.54 10.58
CA GLY A 5 -18.30 -10.89 11.33
C GLY A 5 -18.44 -12.27 11.94
N GLY A 6 -17.38 -13.06 11.87
CA GLY A 6 -17.30 -14.38 12.45
C GLY A 6 -16.67 -14.37 13.85
N VAL A 7 -16.91 -15.46 14.58
CA VAL A 7 -16.25 -15.75 15.86
C VAL A 7 -14.78 -16.14 15.70
N ASP A 8 -14.38 -16.52 14.50
CA ASP A 8 -13.03 -16.88 14.08
C ASP A 8 -12.23 -15.67 13.56
N GLY A 9 -12.71 -14.44 13.78
CA GLY A 9 -12.08 -13.23 13.26
C GLY A 9 -12.21 -13.07 11.74
N SER A 10 -13.04 -13.87 11.07
CA SER A 10 -13.31 -13.72 9.64
C SER A 10 -14.37 -12.65 9.37
N VAL A 11 -14.32 -12.05 8.17
CA VAL A 11 -15.37 -11.14 7.70
C VAL A 11 -15.89 -11.58 6.34
N LEU A 12 -17.21 -11.65 6.20
CA LEU A 12 -17.92 -12.05 4.99
C LEU A 12 -18.59 -10.83 4.36
N LEU A 13 -18.32 -10.61 3.08
CA LEU A 13 -18.99 -9.61 2.26
C LEU A 13 -20.00 -10.31 1.34
N PHE A 14 -21.28 -10.06 1.55
CA PHE A 14 -22.39 -10.75 0.90
C PHE A 14 -23.21 -9.79 0.04
N ASP A 15 -23.52 -10.19 -1.19
CA ASP A 15 -24.46 -9.48 -2.04
C ASP A 15 -25.87 -10.00 -1.76
N VAL A 16 -26.68 -9.15 -1.13
CA VAL A 16 -28.07 -9.45 -0.77
C VAL A 16 -28.97 -9.56 -2.00
N HIS A 17 -28.66 -8.83 -3.09
CA HIS A 17 -29.49 -8.86 -4.30
C HIS A 17 -29.27 -10.14 -5.08
N ALA A 18 -28.00 -10.54 -5.25
CA ALA A 18 -27.63 -11.75 -5.95
C ALA A 18 -27.67 -13.01 -5.07
N TRP A 19 -27.91 -12.87 -3.76
CA TRP A 19 -27.78 -13.93 -2.75
C TRP A 19 -26.46 -14.70 -2.88
N LYS A 20 -25.37 -13.96 -3.09
CA LYS A 20 -24.06 -14.53 -3.41
C LYS A 20 -22.99 -13.95 -2.51
N LEU A 21 -22.13 -14.83 -2.01
CA LEU A 21 -20.90 -14.41 -1.32
C LEU A 21 -19.99 -13.69 -2.32
N MET A 22 -19.71 -12.41 -2.08
CA MET A 22 -18.82 -11.61 -2.92
C MET A 22 -17.36 -11.89 -2.57
N ARG A 23 -17.05 -11.85 -1.27
CA ARG A 23 -15.69 -12.06 -0.76
C ARG A 23 -15.75 -12.55 0.67
N GLN A 24 -14.85 -13.46 1.00
CA GLN A 24 -14.53 -13.82 2.38
C GLN A 24 -13.12 -13.33 2.66
N PHE A 25 -12.96 -12.76 3.84
CA PHE A 25 -11.67 -12.40 4.40
C PHE A 25 -11.45 -13.29 5.62
N PRO A 26 -10.77 -14.44 5.46
CA PRO A 26 -10.44 -15.29 6.59
C PRO A 26 -9.36 -14.62 7.44
N GLU A 27 -9.41 -14.82 8.76
CA GLU A 27 -8.33 -14.44 9.68
C GLU A 27 -7.91 -12.96 9.54
N ILE A 28 -8.88 -12.04 9.47
CA ILE A 28 -8.57 -10.60 9.54
C ILE A 28 -8.12 -10.23 10.94
N HIS A 29 -8.77 -10.84 11.93
CA HIS A 29 -8.59 -10.57 13.34
C HIS A 29 -8.20 -11.87 14.03
N ASP A 30 -7.40 -11.76 15.10
CA ASP A 30 -6.99 -12.92 15.90
C ASP A 30 -8.11 -13.35 16.87
N LEU A 31 -9.08 -12.45 17.10
CA LEU A 31 -10.21 -12.63 18.00
C LEU A 31 -11.55 -12.37 17.27
N PRO A 32 -12.70 -12.72 17.90
CA PRO A 32 -14.02 -12.49 17.33
C PRO A 32 -14.26 -11.03 16.92
N VAL A 33 -14.89 -10.85 15.76
CA VAL A 33 -15.31 -9.51 15.30
C VAL A 33 -16.45 -9.01 16.17
N THR A 34 -16.27 -7.86 16.81
CA THR A 34 -17.22 -7.30 17.78
C THR A 34 -18.15 -6.28 17.14
N CYS A 35 -17.68 -5.49 16.17
CA CYS A 35 -18.52 -4.56 15.45
C CYS A 35 -18.09 -4.38 13.99
N ILE A 36 -19.06 -4.08 13.13
CA ILE A 36 -18.83 -3.83 11.71
C ILE A 36 -19.67 -2.63 11.29
N ALA A 37 -19.04 -1.70 10.58
CA ALA A 37 -19.69 -0.59 9.91
C ALA A 37 -19.52 -0.76 8.39
N ALA A 38 -20.59 -1.09 7.68
CA ALA A 38 -20.60 -1.20 6.22
C ALA A 38 -21.19 0.06 5.58
N ARG A 39 -20.64 0.48 4.44
CA ARG A 39 -21.19 1.58 3.66
C ARG A 39 -22.24 1.07 2.66
N PRO A 40 -23.30 1.86 2.40
CA PRO A 40 -24.29 1.51 1.38
C PRO A 40 -23.73 1.60 -0.05
N TYR A 41 -22.72 2.44 -0.27
CA TYR A 41 -22.06 2.65 -1.56
C TYR A 41 -20.53 2.60 -1.41
N PRO A 42 -19.81 2.03 -2.39
CA PRO A 42 -18.35 2.01 -2.38
C PRO A 42 -17.79 3.43 -2.54
N VAL A 43 -16.78 3.78 -1.74
CA VAL A 43 -16.08 5.06 -1.84
C VAL A 43 -14.66 4.80 -2.35
N PRO A 44 -14.20 5.48 -3.42
CA PRO A 44 -12.82 5.39 -3.85
C PRO A 44 -11.90 5.99 -2.78
N LEU A 45 -10.73 5.39 -2.58
CA LEU A 45 -9.69 5.97 -1.73
C LEU A 45 -9.16 7.24 -2.43
N LYS A 46 -9.03 8.33 -1.65
CA LYS A 46 -8.68 9.67 -2.18
C LYS A 46 -7.19 9.90 -2.41
N GLU A 47 -6.35 8.94 -2.05
CA GLU A 47 -4.90 9.11 -2.11
C GLU A 47 -4.39 8.70 -3.50
N ASP A 48 -3.42 9.45 -4.03
CA ASP A 48 -2.72 9.30 -5.30
C ASP A 48 -3.51 8.66 -6.46
N GLU A 49 -4.08 9.52 -7.32
CA GLU A 49 -4.98 9.16 -8.45
C GLU A 49 -4.43 8.06 -9.38
N ASP A 50 -3.11 7.86 -9.42
CA ASP A 50 -2.48 6.83 -10.25
C ASP A 50 -2.20 5.50 -9.52
N ALA A 51 -2.09 5.50 -8.19
CA ALA A 51 -1.69 4.34 -7.39
C ALA A 51 -2.88 3.48 -6.97
N TYR A 52 -4.05 4.08 -6.74
CA TYR A 52 -5.21 3.43 -6.14
C TYR A 52 -6.42 3.28 -7.10
N ASP A 53 -6.17 3.38 -8.40
CA ASP A 53 -7.19 3.23 -9.45
C ASP A 53 -7.94 1.88 -9.30
N GLY A 54 -9.22 1.98 -8.91
CA GLY A 54 -10.13 0.85 -8.76
C GLY A 54 -10.22 0.22 -7.36
N ILE A 55 -9.52 0.72 -6.34
CA ILE A 55 -9.69 0.26 -4.95
C ILE A 55 -10.86 1.00 -4.30
N GLN A 56 -11.83 0.25 -3.80
CA GLN A 56 -13.05 0.78 -3.19
C GLN A 56 -13.18 0.32 -1.74
N MET A 57 -13.47 1.25 -0.85
CA MET A 57 -13.78 0.98 0.55
C MET A 57 -15.24 0.51 0.69
N HIS A 58 -15.45 -0.61 1.39
CA HIS A 58 -16.77 -1.21 1.59
C HIS A 58 -17.22 -1.20 3.06
N ALA A 59 -16.32 -1.56 3.98
CA ALA A 59 -16.66 -1.69 5.39
C ALA A 59 -15.43 -1.51 6.27
N ILE A 60 -15.67 -1.25 7.56
CA ILE A 60 -14.68 -1.29 8.63
C ILE A 60 -15.15 -2.33 9.63
N SER A 61 -14.23 -3.13 10.13
CA SER A 61 -14.48 -4.08 11.22
C SER A 61 -13.57 -3.78 12.41
N ALA A 62 -14.09 -3.97 13.61
CA ALA A 62 -13.33 -3.97 14.85
C ALA A 62 -13.48 -5.32 15.55
N SER A 63 -12.44 -5.73 16.26
CA SER A 63 -12.37 -7.01 16.97
C SER A 63 -12.06 -6.82 18.45
N ALA A 64 -12.24 -7.89 19.22
CA ALA A 64 -11.88 -7.95 20.63
C ALA A 64 -10.35 -7.87 20.88
N ASP A 65 -9.53 -8.02 19.84
CA ASP A 65 -8.08 -7.77 19.86
C ASP A 65 -7.72 -6.28 19.84
N SER A 66 -8.71 -5.39 19.90
CA SER A 66 -8.54 -3.93 19.78
C SER A 66 -7.98 -3.46 18.45
N GLN A 67 -8.08 -4.28 17.38
CA GLN A 67 -7.66 -3.91 16.04
C GLN A 67 -8.83 -3.46 15.17
N LEU A 68 -8.52 -2.59 14.21
CA LEU A 68 -9.44 -2.14 13.17
C LEU A 68 -8.92 -2.62 11.81
N ALA A 69 -9.83 -3.13 10.99
CA ALA A 69 -9.51 -3.53 9.62
C ALA A 69 -10.43 -2.82 8.61
N LEU A 70 -9.79 -2.19 7.63
CA LEU A 70 -10.42 -1.51 6.51
C LEU A 70 -10.63 -2.49 5.35
N LEU A 71 -11.89 -2.78 5.03
CA LEU A 71 -12.25 -3.77 4.03
C LEU A 71 -12.41 -3.08 2.67
N THR A 72 -11.49 -3.41 1.76
CA THR A 72 -11.48 -2.89 0.40
C THR A 72 -11.68 -3.99 -0.63
N LEU A 73 -12.34 -3.66 -1.74
CA LEU A 73 -12.38 -4.51 -2.93
C LEU A 73 -11.70 -3.79 -4.08
N THR A 74 -10.91 -4.54 -4.83
CA THR A 74 -10.30 -4.04 -6.06
C THR A 74 -11.19 -4.39 -7.24
N ARG A 75 -11.66 -3.37 -7.96
CA ARG A 75 -12.36 -3.57 -9.23
C ARG A 75 -11.32 -4.02 -10.26
N ARG A 76 -11.51 -5.20 -10.83
CA ARG A 76 -10.70 -5.63 -11.99
C ARG A 76 -11.03 -4.71 -13.16
N VAL A 77 -10.17 -3.71 -13.41
CA VAL A 77 -10.25 -2.89 -14.61
C VAL A 77 -9.79 -3.77 -15.79
N PRO A 78 -10.61 -3.97 -16.84
CA PRO A 78 -10.20 -4.73 -18.01
C PRO A 78 -9.00 -4.04 -18.66
N ARG A 79 -7.87 -4.76 -18.72
CA ARG A 79 -6.52 -4.33 -19.12
C ARG A 79 -6.39 -3.76 -20.56
N ARG A 80 -7.50 -3.61 -21.30
CA ARG A 80 -7.52 -3.25 -22.73
C ARG A 80 -7.16 -1.79 -23.04
N GLN A 81 -7.08 -0.90 -22.06
CA GLN A 81 -6.86 0.53 -22.34
C GLN A 81 -5.45 1.06 -22.02
N ARG A 82 -4.67 0.39 -21.15
CA ARG A 82 -3.29 0.82 -20.83
C ARG A 82 -2.26 0.51 -21.94
N GLN A 83 -2.59 -0.32 -22.92
CA GLN A 83 -1.65 -0.72 -23.97
C GLN A 83 -1.58 0.23 -25.18
N ARG A 84 -2.45 1.25 -25.26
CA ARG A 84 -2.44 2.22 -26.37
C ARG A 84 -1.57 3.46 -26.15
N GLN A 85 -1.04 3.69 -24.95
CA GLN A 85 -0.21 4.87 -24.66
C GLN A 85 1.30 4.60 -24.56
N ARG A 86 1.75 3.35 -24.70
CA ARG A 86 3.19 3.00 -24.65
C ARG A 86 3.82 2.68 -26.01
N GLN A 87 3.14 2.99 -27.11
CA GLN A 87 3.70 2.85 -28.47
C GLN A 87 3.93 4.23 -29.10
N SER A 88 4.85 5.00 -28.54
CA SER A 88 5.59 6.01 -29.31
C SER A 88 6.90 6.30 -28.60
N GLY A 89 8.02 6.05 -29.27
CA GLY A 89 9.34 6.51 -28.80
C GLY A 89 10.41 5.42 -28.70
N GLY A 90 10.52 4.55 -29.71
CA GLY A 90 11.77 3.84 -29.94
C GLY A 90 12.73 4.75 -30.70
N THR A 91 13.73 5.31 -30.02
CA THR A 91 14.97 5.76 -30.65
C THR A 91 16.15 5.16 -29.88
N SER A 92 16.71 4.11 -30.48
CA SER A 92 18.00 3.56 -30.12
C SER A 92 19.08 4.59 -30.45
N THR A 93 19.70 5.17 -29.43
CA THR A 93 21.01 5.81 -29.55
C THR A 93 21.96 5.15 -28.55
N LYS A 94 22.76 4.21 -29.08
CA LYS A 94 24.06 3.87 -28.49
C LYS A 94 24.93 5.13 -28.55
N SER A 95 25.22 5.75 -27.41
CA SER A 95 26.28 6.75 -27.30
C SER A 95 27.23 6.35 -26.19
N SER A 96 28.50 6.22 -26.57
CA SER A 96 29.64 5.96 -25.70
C SER A 96 29.67 6.93 -24.50
N ILE A 97 29.75 6.36 -23.30
CA ILE A 97 29.79 7.09 -22.04
C ILE A 97 31.22 7.61 -21.84
N ILE A 98 31.46 8.86 -22.23
CA ILE A 98 32.50 9.69 -21.62
C ILE A 98 31.75 10.80 -20.91
N PRO A 99 31.70 10.81 -19.56
CA PRO A 99 30.96 11.83 -18.83
C PRO A 99 31.62 13.20 -19.08
N SER A 100 30.83 14.16 -19.56
CA SER A 100 31.23 15.55 -19.61
C SER A 100 31.47 16.08 -18.19
N LEU A 101 32.36 17.05 -18.02
CA LEU A 101 32.63 17.68 -16.70
C LEU A 101 31.35 18.14 -15.97
N SER A 102 30.31 18.53 -16.73
CA SER A 102 29.01 18.90 -16.18
C SER A 102 28.25 17.73 -15.56
N THR A 103 28.35 16.52 -16.11
CA THR A 103 27.74 15.32 -15.53
C THR A 103 28.45 14.88 -14.25
N LEU A 104 29.78 15.04 -14.16
CA LEU A 104 30.52 14.80 -12.91
C LEU A 104 30.11 15.80 -11.81
N ALA A 105 29.93 17.08 -12.16
CA ALA A 105 29.45 18.08 -11.21
C ALA A 105 28.04 17.76 -10.68
N TRP A 106 27.13 17.32 -11.55
CA TRP A 106 25.79 16.90 -11.16
C TRP A 106 25.78 15.66 -10.26
N VAL A 107 26.62 14.67 -10.57
CA VAL A 107 26.77 13.47 -9.73
C VAL A 107 27.34 13.83 -8.36
N ALA A 108 28.34 14.73 -8.30
CA ALA A 108 28.89 15.21 -7.05
C ALA A 108 27.84 15.96 -6.20
N LEU A 109 27.04 16.82 -6.83
CA LEU A 109 25.93 17.53 -6.17
C LEU A 109 24.85 16.57 -5.65
N PHE A 110 24.51 15.55 -6.44
CA PHE A 110 23.55 14.53 -6.06
C PHE A 110 24.04 13.68 -4.88
N LEU A 111 25.31 13.26 -4.90
CA LEU A 111 25.93 12.55 -3.78
C LEU A 111 26.03 13.43 -2.53
N TYR A 112 26.32 14.72 -2.68
CA TYR A 112 26.32 15.68 -1.58
C TYR A 112 24.92 15.86 -0.97
N ALA A 113 23.87 15.93 -1.80
CA ALA A 113 22.49 16.00 -1.33
C ALA A 113 22.08 14.72 -0.57
N ILE A 114 22.42 13.54 -1.10
CA ILE A 114 22.20 12.25 -0.40
C ILE A 114 22.97 12.21 0.92
N TYR A 115 24.22 12.70 0.94
CA TYR A 115 25.03 12.74 2.17
C TYR A 115 24.39 13.62 3.24
N GLN A 116 23.86 14.79 2.87
CA GLN A 116 23.15 15.66 3.82
C GLN A 116 21.89 14.99 4.40
N ILE A 117 21.07 14.36 3.55
CA ILE A 117 19.89 13.60 3.99
C ILE A 117 20.30 12.40 4.87
N GLY A 118 21.42 11.74 4.54
CA GLY A 118 21.97 10.62 5.31
C GLY A 118 22.45 11.02 6.70
N GLN A 119 23.04 12.20 6.86
CA GLN A 119 23.50 12.69 8.17
C GLN A 119 22.33 13.00 9.10
N GLU A 120 21.25 13.60 8.59
CA GLU A 120 20.05 13.86 9.39
C GLU A 120 19.36 12.57 9.85
N THR A 121 19.30 11.56 8.97
CA THR A 121 18.72 10.25 9.32
C THR A 121 19.57 9.46 10.31
N VAL A 122 20.90 9.55 10.22
CA VAL A 122 21.81 8.90 11.18
C VAL A 122 21.73 9.55 12.57
N LEU A 123 21.50 10.86 12.67
CA LEU A 123 21.33 11.53 13.97
C LEU A 123 20.03 11.14 14.69
N LEU A 124 18.95 10.89 13.96
CA LEU A 124 17.66 10.48 14.52
C LEU A 124 17.60 8.99 14.92
N CYS A 125 18.41 8.14 14.28
CA CYS A 125 18.42 6.69 14.53
C CYS A 125 19.63 6.23 15.40
N ARG A 126 20.41 7.15 16.01
CA ARG A 126 21.64 6.82 16.77
C ARG A 126 21.41 6.43 18.23
N ASP A 127 20.26 6.74 18.83
CA ASP A 127 20.08 6.51 20.26
C ASP A 127 19.70 5.07 20.64
N ASP A 128 19.28 4.21 19.70
CA ASP A 128 18.77 2.88 20.10
C ASP A 128 19.53 1.65 19.60
N PHE A 129 20.25 1.63 18.48
CA PHE A 129 20.83 0.36 18.02
C PHE A 129 22.19 0.46 17.32
N GLY A 130 23.03 -0.54 17.62
CA GLY A 130 24.41 -0.66 17.19
C GLY A 130 24.58 -0.61 15.68
N ALA A 131 25.63 0.08 15.26
CA ALA A 131 26.00 0.31 13.88
C ALA A 131 26.01 -1.00 13.07
N TRP A 132 25.49 -0.90 11.84
CA TRP A 132 25.70 -1.79 10.68
C TRP A 132 24.55 -2.71 10.20
N TYR A 133 23.35 -2.78 10.83
CA TYR A 133 22.30 -3.72 10.36
C TYR A 133 20.93 -3.17 9.93
N GLN A 134 20.62 -1.87 10.03
CA GLN A 134 19.21 -1.42 9.89
C GLN A 134 18.99 -0.13 9.06
N PHE A 135 19.69 0.05 7.94
CA PHE A 135 19.23 1.04 6.94
C PHE A 135 17.88 0.68 6.30
N GLY A 136 17.39 -0.57 6.46
CA GLY A 136 16.10 -1.02 5.95
C GLY A 136 14.89 -0.68 6.82
N GLU A 137 15.09 -0.37 8.11
CA GLU A 137 13.97 -0.23 9.07
C GLU A 137 13.66 1.21 9.48
N CYS A 138 14.60 2.16 9.28
CA CYS A 138 14.41 3.56 9.69
C CYS A 138 13.53 4.37 8.67
N ILE A 139 13.18 3.79 7.51
CA ILE A 139 12.17 4.37 6.61
C ILE A 139 11.28 3.23 6.09
N LEU A 140 10.15 3.01 6.76
CA LEU A 140 8.91 2.64 6.09
C LEU A 140 7.75 2.86 7.09
N HIS A 141 7.17 4.07 7.10
CA HIS A 141 5.72 4.16 7.21
C HIS A 141 5.14 3.50 5.95
N SER A 142 5.26 2.18 5.90
CA SER A 142 4.67 1.38 4.85
C SER A 142 3.19 1.39 5.13
N VAL A 143 2.48 2.13 4.30
CA VAL A 143 1.18 1.65 3.84
C VAL A 143 1.43 0.26 3.28
N LEU A 144 1.25 -0.76 4.13
CA LEU A 144 1.28 -2.17 3.73
C LEU A 144 0.04 -2.40 2.86
N ILE A 145 0.17 -2.13 1.57
CA ILE A 145 -0.79 -2.56 0.56
C ILE A 145 -0.73 -4.07 0.57
N ALA A 146 -1.72 -4.70 1.19
CA ALA A 146 -1.72 -6.14 1.19
C ALA A 146 -2.06 -6.69 -0.19
N HIS A 147 -1.36 -7.77 -0.49
CA HIS A 147 -1.49 -8.55 -1.70
C HIS A 147 -2.96 -8.94 -1.92
N PRO A 148 -3.50 -9.10 -3.15
CA PRO A 148 -4.89 -9.53 -3.38
C PRO A 148 -5.31 -10.87 -2.74
N SER A 149 -4.37 -11.58 -2.12
CA SER A 149 -4.51 -12.80 -1.32
C SER A 149 -4.46 -12.60 0.20
N ARG A 150 -4.17 -11.41 0.72
CA ARG A 150 -4.18 -11.06 2.15
C ARG A 150 -4.80 -9.67 2.34
N PRO A 151 -5.76 -9.46 3.26
CA PRO A 151 -6.24 -8.13 3.59
C PRO A 151 -5.17 -7.36 4.38
N GLY A 152 -4.99 -6.08 4.07
CA GLY A 152 -4.00 -5.22 4.72
C GLY A 152 -4.57 -4.71 6.00
N ILE A 153 -4.09 -5.28 7.11
CA ILE A 153 -4.37 -4.77 8.43
C ILE A 153 -3.51 -3.52 8.57
N LEU A 154 -4.17 -2.36 8.63
CA LEU A 154 -3.51 -1.11 8.94
C LEU A 154 -3.60 -0.96 10.46
N ILE A 155 -2.53 -1.35 11.16
CA ILE A 155 -2.39 -1.16 12.60
C ILE A 155 -2.01 0.31 12.79
N PRO A 156 -2.88 1.17 13.36
CA PRO A 156 -2.44 2.50 13.76
C PRO A 156 -1.37 2.35 14.85
N PRO A 157 -0.23 3.05 14.75
CA PRO A 157 0.75 3.04 15.83
C PRO A 157 0.12 3.67 17.08
N HIS A 158 0.35 3.04 18.23
CA HIS A 158 0.08 3.63 19.54
C HIS A 158 0.93 4.88 19.77
#